data_AF-A0A962DLW8-F1
#
_entry.id   AF-A0A962DLW8-F1
#
_cell.length_a   1.000
_cell.length_b   1.000
_cell.length_c   1.000
_cell.angle_alpha   90.00
_cell.angle_beta   90.00
_cell.angle_gamma   90.00
#
_symmetry.space_group_name_H-M   'P 1'
#
loop_
_entity.id
_entity.type
_entity.pdbx_description
1 polymer ?
#
loop_
_entity_poly.entity_id
_entity_poly.type
_entity_poly.pdbx_seq_one_letter_code
_entity_poly.pdbx_strand_id
1 'polypeptide(L)'
;MLYLQSDGGLFRGRQIPARCLCMIVLLTGLSLIWAAGQAAAPDHSAFDGVLLRNVQQGFVDYAGINADPAFARFLTSLDDTRAEDLEDGHARRAFFINAYNAFAIRGILDGYAPSSWLARYTYFKRRKYALMGRPVSL
;
A
#
# COMPACT_ATOMS: atom_id res chain seq x y z
N MET A 1 9.81 -35.64 74.08
CA MET A 1 10.98 -36.22 73.36
C MET A 1 10.39 -37.14 72.30
N LEU A 2 10.38 -36.90 70.98
CA LEU A 2 11.07 -35.98 70.08
C LEU A 2 10.20 -35.82 68.79
N TYR A 3 10.02 -34.57 68.35
CA TYR A 3 9.85 -34.04 66.98
C TYR A 3 8.85 -34.59 65.94
N LEU A 4 7.94 -33.70 65.55
CA LEU A 4 7.33 -33.57 64.21
C LEU A 4 8.41 -33.35 63.15
N GLN A 5 8.38 -34.11 62.05
CA GLN A 5 9.13 -33.81 60.83
C GLN A 5 8.13 -33.53 59.69
N SER A 6 8.20 -32.31 59.19
CA SER A 6 7.41 -31.73 58.10
C SER A 6 8.13 -31.94 56.77
N ASP A 7 7.52 -32.67 55.83
CA ASP A 7 8.04 -32.82 54.47
C ASP A 7 7.71 -31.59 53.62
N GLY A 8 8.55 -30.55 53.77
CA GLY A 8 8.60 -29.40 52.88
C GLY A 8 9.34 -29.75 51.58
N GLY A 9 8.63 -30.30 50.61
CA GLY A 9 9.12 -30.57 49.25
C GLY A 9 9.41 -29.29 48.48
N LEU A 10 10.68 -28.93 48.48
CA LEU A 10 11.39 -27.87 47.76
C LEU A 10 10.89 -27.58 46.32
N PHE A 11 10.04 -26.56 46.14
CA PHE A 11 9.93 -25.85 44.87
C PHE A 11 11.27 -25.13 44.60
N ARG A 12 12.21 -25.82 43.96
CA ARG A 12 13.48 -25.25 43.54
C ARG A 12 13.22 -24.34 42.33
N GLY A 13 12.82 -23.10 42.61
CA GLY A 13 12.67 -22.05 41.62
C GLY A 13 13.94 -21.95 40.79
N ARG A 14 13.85 -22.33 39.51
CA ARG A 14 14.97 -22.22 38.55
C ARG A 14 15.23 -20.72 38.36
N GLN A 15 16.19 -20.18 39.09
CA GLN A 15 16.65 -18.81 38.94
C GLN A 15 17.17 -18.64 37.51
N ILE A 16 16.47 -17.84 36.70
CA ILE A 16 16.94 -17.49 35.36
C ILE A 16 18.19 -16.63 35.59
N PRO A 17 19.38 -17.06 35.13
CA PRO A 17 20.60 -16.30 35.38
C PRO A 17 20.47 -14.91 34.75
N ALA A 18 20.90 -13.85 35.45
CA ALA A 18 20.72 -12.46 35.03
C ALA A 18 21.25 -12.17 33.60
N ARG A 19 22.19 -12.98 33.12
CA ARG A 19 22.70 -12.97 31.74
C ARG A 19 21.66 -13.40 30.69
N CYS A 20 20.83 -14.40 31.00
CA CYS A 20 19.71 -14.82 30.15
C CYS A 20 18.55 -13.80 30.19
N LEU A 21 18.29 -13.17 31.33
CA LEU A 21 17.28 -12.11 31.47
C LEU A 21 17.65 -10.88 30.61
N CYS A 22 18.91 -10.45 30.64
CA CYS A 22 19.42 -9.33 29.84
C CYS A 22 19.40 -9.64 28.33
N MET A 23 19.75 -10.88 27.94
CA MET A 23 19.70 -11.32 26.53
C MET A 23 18.27 -11.40 25.99
N ILE A 24 17.30 -11.81 26.81
CA ILE A 24 15.87 -11.82 26.45
C ILE A 24 15.36 -10.38 26.29
N VAL A 25 15.68 -9.48 27.22
CA VAL A 25 15.30 -8.05 27.14
C VAL A 25 15.91 -7.36 25.91
N LEU A 26 17.18 -7.66 25.58
CA LEU A 26 17.86 -7.14 24.38
C LEU A 26 17.24 -7.69 23.07
N LEU A 27 16.84 -8.96 23.03
CA LEU A 27 16.21 -9.57 21.86
C LEU A 27 14.75 -9.13 21.65
N THR A 28 13.98 -8.91 22.71
CA THR A 28 12.62 -8.35 22.64
C THR A 28 12.61 -6.85 22.33
N GLY A 29 13.64 -6.11 22.77
CA GLY A 29 13.78 -4.69 22.45
C GLY A 29 14.11 -4.42 20.98
N LEU A 30 14.89 -5.30 20.34
CA LEU A 30 15.30 -5.14 18.93
C LEU A 30 14.16 -5.46 17.95
N SER A 31 13.18 -6.27 18.35
CA SER A 31 12.02 -6.67 17.52
C SER A 31 10.90 -5.63 17.50
N LEU A 32 10.81 -4.76 18.51
CA LEU A 32 9.84 -3.65 18.57
C LEU A 32 10.19 -2.48 17.63
N ILE A 33 11.45 -2.36 17.20
CA ILE A 33 11.90 -1.30 16.27
C ILE A 33 11.51 -1.64 14.82
N TRP A 34 11.33 -2.92 14.48
CA TRP A 34 10.96 -3.37 13.13
C TRP A 34 9.46 -3.21 12.78
N ALA A 35 8.59 -3.06 13.79
CA ALA A 35 7.14 -2.93 13.57
C ALA A 35 6.69 -1.48 13.33
N ALA A 36 7.54 -0.49 13.62
CA ALA A 36 7.16 0.93 13.60
C ALA A 36 7.26 1.61 12.22
N GLY A 37 7.48 0.86 11.13
CA GLY A 37 7.78 1.46 9.83
C GLY A 37 7.49 0.62 8.59
N GLN A 38 6.59 -0.37 8.65
CA GLN A 38 6.08 -0.95 7.40
C GLN A 38 5.00 -0.01 6.85
N ALA A 39 5.41 0.93 6.00
CA ALA A 39 4.48 1.65 5.15
C ALA A 39 3.70 0.59 4.35
N ALA A 40 2.39 0.52 4.56
CA ALA A 40 1.55 -0.39 3.82
C ALA A 40 1.63 0.00 2.33
N ALA A 41 1.85 -0.98 1.46
CA ALA A 41 1.80 -0.74 0.02
C ALA A 41 0.48 -0.04 -0.35
N PRO A 42 0.46 0.86 -1.36
CA PRO A 42 -0.75 1.56 -1.75
C PRO A 42 -1.87 0.57 -2.06
N ASP A 43 -3.05 0.77 -1.47
CA ASP A 43 -4.19 -0.11 -1.66
C ASP A 43 -4.80 0.09 -3.05
N HIS A 44 -4.50 -0.83 -3.95
CA HIS A 44 -5.03 -0.84 -5.31
C HIS A 44 -6.38 -1.57 -5.45
N SER A 45 -6.89 -2.19 -4.39
CA SER A 45 -8.12 -2.99 -4.44
C SER A 45 -9.35 -2.15 -4.83
N ALA A 46 -9.34 -0.86 -4.49
CA ALA A 46 -10.37 0.09 -4.92
C ALA A 46 -10.42 0.20 -6.45
N PHE A 47 -9.27 0.33 -7.11
CA PHE A 47 -9.19 0.41 -8.56
C PHE A 47 -9.50 -0.93 -9.23
N ASP A 48 -9.01 -2.03 -8.67
CA ASP A 48 -9.35 -3.38 -9.14
C ASP A 48 -10.87 -3.60 -9.13
N GLY A 49 -11.54 -3.18 -8.05
CA GLY A 49 -13.00 -3.26 -7.95
C GLY A 49 -13.71 -2.42 -9.02
N VAL A 50 -13.21 -1.22 -9.33
CA VAL A 50 -13.73 -0.39 -10.44
C VAL A 50 -13.61 -1.13 -11.75
N LEU A 51 -12.43 -1.69 -12.06
CA LEU A 51 -12.19 -2.41 -13.31
C LEU A 51 -13.06 -3.66 -13.40
N LEU A 52 -13.17 -4.46 -12.34
CA LEU A 52 -13.97 -5.69 -12.32
C LEU A 52 -15.47 -5.44 -12.60
N ARG A 53 -16.01 -4.30 -12.14
CA ARG A 53 -17.41 -3.94 -12.40
C ARG A 53 -17.64 -3.37 -13.80
N ASN A 54 -16.67 -2.62 -14.32
CA ASN A 54 -16.84 -1.80 -15.51
C ASN A 54 -16.08 -2.31 -16.75
N VAL A 55 -15.33 -3.41 -16.64
CA VAL A 55 -14.65 -4.04 -17.78
C VAL A 55 -15.21 -5.43 -17.99
N GLN A 56 -15.83 -5.65 -19.15
CA GLN A 56 -16.46 -6.91 -19.50
C GLN A 56 -16.06 -7.32 -20.90
N GLN A 57 -15.52 -8.53 -21.05
CA GLN A 57 -15.12 -9.10 -22.35
C GLN A 57 -14.19 -8.18 -23.18
N GLY A 58 -13.32 -7.42 -22.49
CA GLY A 58 -12.40 -6.48 -23.13
C GLY A 58 -13.02 -5.11 -23.49
N PHE A 59 -14.32 -4.92 -23.28
CA PHE A 59 -14.98 -3.63 -23.40
C PHE A 59 -14.95 -2.89 -22.06
N VAL A 60 -14.73 -1.58 -22.13
CA VAL A 60 -14.65 -0.69 -20.96
C VAL A 60 -15.89 0.20 -20.92
N ASP A 61 -16.67 0.11 -19.86
CA ASP A 61 -17.79 1.00 -19.57
C ASP A 61 -17.28 2.30 -18.93
N TYR A 62 -16.87 3.24 -19.78
CA TYR A 62 -16.41 4.56 -19.34
C TYR A 62 -17.51 5.35 -18.61
N ALA A 63 -18.78 5.16 -18.96
CA ALA A 63 -19.87 5.84 -18.26
C ALA A 63 -20.01 5.32 -16.83
N GLY A 64 -19.95 3.99 -16.66
CA GLY A 64 -19.92 3.34 -15.37
C GLY A 64 -18.71 3.74 -14.52
N ILE A 65 -17.51 3.80 -15.11
CA ILE A 65 -16.31 4.28 -14.39
C ILE A 65 -16.46 5.73 -13.95
N ASN A 66 -16.99 6.62 -14.80
CA ASN A 66 -17.19 8.02 -14.45
C ASN A 66 -18.20 8.21 -13.31
N ALA A 67 -19.19 7.32 -13.21
CA ALA A 67 -20.19 7.32 -12.15
C ALA A 67 -19.70 6.64 -10.85
N ASP A 68 -18.64 5.82 -10.89
CA ASP A 68 -18.13 5.08 -9.75
C ASP A 68 -17.28 5.98 -8.82
N PRO A 69 -17.73 6.30 -7.60
CA PRO A 69 -16.98 7.17 -6.70
C PRO A 69 -15.65 6.55 -6.24
N ALA A 70 -15.47 5.23 -6.35
CA ALA A 70 -14.20 4.59 -6.04
C ALA A 70 -13.10 5.01 -7.03
N PHE A 71 -13.45 5.30 -8.29
CA PHE A 71 -12.48 5.78 -9.26
C PHE A 71 -11.96 7.17 -8.91
N ALA A 72 -12.85 8.09 -8.53
CA ALA A 72 -12.47 9.43 -8.08
C ALA A 72 -11.57 9.37 -6.82
N ARG A 73 -11.94 8.53 -5.83
CA ARG A 73 -11.11 8.31 -4.63
C ARG A 73 -9.73 7.73 -4.97
N PHE A 74 -9.67 6.80 -5.92
CA PHE A 74 -8.40 6.25 -6.37
C PHE A 74 -7.51 7.34 -6.99
N LEU A 75 -8.05 8.20 -7.86
CA LEU A 75 -7.30 9.32 -8.42
C LEU A 75 -6.74 10.27 -7.34
N THR A 76 -7.52 10.56 -6.30
CA THR A 76 -7.04 11.35 -5.15
C THR A 76 -5.91 10.66 -4.42
N SER A 77 -6.03 9.34 -4.15
CA SER A 77 -4.98 8.59 -3.47
C SER A 77 -3.64 8.58 -4.21
N LEU A 78 -3.64 8.66 -5.55
CA LEU A 78 -2.42 8.76 -6.34
C LEU A 78 -1.66 10.07 -6.08
N ASP A 79 -2.37 11.17 -5.83
CA ASP A 79 -1.75 12.46 -5.50
C ASP A 79 -1.25 12.49 -4.05
N ASP A 80 -1.99 11.87 -3.14
CA ASP A 80 -1.66 11.81 -1.71
C ASP A 80 -0.51 10.83 -1.37
N THR A 81 -0.22 9.88 -2.26
CA THR A 81 0.83 8.86 -2.04
C THR A 81 2.21 9.50 -1.91
N ARG A 82 3.00 9.07 -0.93
CA ARG A 82 4.36 9.57 -0.69
C ARG A 82 5.42 8.62 -1.23
N ALA A 83 6.61 9.15 -1.51
CA ALA A 83 7.71 8.35 -2.04
C ALA A 83 8.19 7.28 -1.04
N GLU A 84 8.09 7.59 0.25
CA GLU A 84 8.42 6.69 1.35
C GLU A 84 7.46 5.48 1.44
N ASP A 85 6.26 5.56 0.83
CA ASP A 85 5.30 4.45 0.80
C ASP A 85 5.64 3.42 -0.30
N LEU A 86 6.64 3.69 -1.15
CA LEU A 86 7.00 2.91 -2.35
C LEU A 86 8.42 2.32 -2.26
N GLU A 87 8.85 1.95 -1.06
CA GLU A 87 10.18 1.34 -0.83
C GLU A 87 10.32 -0.02 -1.54
N ASP A 88 9.27 -0.84 -1.51
CA ASP A 88 9.24 -2.11 -2.23
C ASP A 88 9.15 -1.91 -3.74
N GLY A 89 10.05 -2.58 -4.48
CA GLY A 89 10.15 -2.44 -5.92
C GLY A 89 8.93 -2.99 -6.68
N HIS A 90 8.24 -4.00 -6.14
CA HIS A 90 7.03 -4.55 -6.77
C HIS A 90 5.84 -3.61 -6.54
N ALA A 91 5.62 -3.16 -5.31
CA ALA A 91 4.61 -2.16 -4.97
C ALA A 91 4.80 -0.87 -5.78
N ARG A 92 6.03 -0.38 -5.89
CA ARG A 92 6.35 0.79 -6.71
C ARG A 92 5.97 0.61 -8.18
N ARG A 93 6.27 -0.55 -8.77
CA ARG A 93 5.90 -0.83 -10.18
C ARG A 93 4.38 -0.92 -10.34
N ALA A 94 3.70 -1.64 -9.46
CA ALA A 94 2.24 -1.77 -9.47
C ALA A 94 1.58 -0.38 -9.37
N PHE A 95 2.06 0.47 -8.47
CA PHE A 95 1.62 1.85 -8.32
C PHE A 95 1.72 2.63 -9.63
N PHE A 96 2.89 2.66 -10.27
CA PHE A 96 3.06 3.43 -11.51
C PHE A 96 2.25 2.87 -12.69
N ILE A 97 2.10 1.55 -12.79
CA ILE A 97 1.26 0.92 -13.82
C ILE A 97 -0.22 1.31 -13.61
N ASN A 98 -0.70 1.22 -12.37
CA ASN A 98 -2.07 1.57 -12.03
C ASN A 98 -2.34 3.07 -12.20
N ALA A 99 -1.38 3.93 -11.84
CA ALA A 99 -1.46 5.37 -12.07
C ALA A 99 -1.56 5.69 -13.57
N TYR A 100 -0.72 5.08 -14.40
CA TYR A 100 -0.79 5.25 -15.86
C TYR A 100 -2.17 4.84 -16.40
N ASN A 101 -2.66 3.66 -16.01
CA ASN A 101 -3.96 3.16 -16.47
C ASN A 101 -5.13 4.05 -16.03
N ALA A 102 -5.14 4.50 -14.77
CA ALA A 102 -6.17 5.38 -14.26
C ALA A 102 -6.15 6.76 -14.94
N PHE A 103 -4.96 7.34 -15.18
CA PHE A 103 -4.85 8.60 -15.91
C PHE A 103 -5.21 8.47 -17.39
N ALA A 104 -4.94 7.32 -18.03
CA ALA A 104 -5.41 7.07 -19.38
C ALA A 104 -6.95 7.05 -19.42
N ILE A 105 -7.59 6.30 -18.51
CA ILE A 105 -9.06 6.30 -18.40
C ILE A 105 -9.57 7.72 -18.16
N ARG A 106 -8.97 8.46 -17.22
CA ARG A 106 -9.34 9.85 -16.93
C ARG A 106 -9.22 10.75 -18.16
N GLY A 107 -8.18 10.59 -18.97
CA GLY A 107 -8.00 11.34 -20.21
C GLY A 107 -9.14 11.11 -21.21
N ILE A 108 -9.58 9.87 -21.36
CA ILE A 108 -10.77 9.53 -22.18
C ILE A 108 -12.03 10.19 -21.61
N LEU A 109 -12.24 10.11 -20.29
CA LEU A 109 -13.40 10.73 -19.61
C LEU A 109 -13.42 12.25 -19.74
N ASP A 110 -12.26 12.89 -19.75
CA ASP A 110 -12.11 14.33 -19.98
C ASP A 110 -12.33 14.71 -21.47
N GLY A 111 -12.68 13.74 -22.34
CA GLY A 111 -13.01 13.98 -23.75
C GLY A 111 -11.81 13.95 -24.71
N TYR A 112 -10.65 13.48 -24.26
CA TYR A 112 -9.46 13.38 -25.10
C TYR A 112 -9.31 11.98 -25.68
N ALA A 113 -8.88 11.87 -26.94
CA ALA A 113 -8.52 10.60 -27.56
C ALA A 113 -7.26 10.76 -28.44
N PRO A 114 -6.32 9.79 -28.45
CA PRO A 114 -5.11 9.83 -29.26
C PRO A 114 -5.35 9.49 -30.75
N SER A 115 -6.40 10.06 -31.35
CA SER A 115 -6.91 9.70 -32.68
C SER A 115 -6.10 10.29 -33.86
N SER A 116 -5.37 11.38 -33.63
CA SER A 116 -4.49 12.02 -34.63
C SER A 116 -3.13 12.35 -34.03
N TRP A 117 -2.16 12.74 -34.85
CA TRP A 117 -0.82 13.12 -34.38
C TRP A 117 -0.87 14.25 -33.33
N LEU A 118 -1.65 15.31 -33.61
CA LEU A 118 -1.81 16.43 -32.68
C LEU A 118 -2.58 16.02 -31.42
N ALA A 119 -3.59 15.16 -31.57
CA ALA A 119 -4.36 14.66 -30.43
C ALA A 119 -3.49 13.75 -29.54
N ARG A 120 -2.61 12.92 -30.11
CA ARG A 120 -1.61 12.13 -29.37
C ARG A 120 -0.65 13.02 -28.60
N TYR A 121 -0.08 14.03 -29.25
CA TYR A 121 0.80 14.97 -28.57
C TYR A 121 0.10 15.67 -27.40
N THR A 122 -1.16 16.07 -27.60
CA THR A 122 -1.97 16.70 -26.56
C THR A 122 -2.26 15.74 -25.41
N TYR A 123 -2.70 14.53 -25.74
CA TYR A 123 -3.07 13.47 -24.79
C TYR A 123 -1.89 13.05 -23.92
N PHE A 124 -0.75 12.73 -24.53
CA PHE A 124 0.40 12.18 -23.81
C PHE A 124 1.31 13.27 -23.24
N LYS A 125 1.58 14.37 -23.95
CA LYS A 125 2.64 15.33 -23.54
C LYS A 125 2.12 16.63 -22.93
N ARG A 126 1.01 17.18 -23.43
CA ARG A 126 0.48 18.45 -22.90
C ARG A 126 -0.38 18.26 -21.66
N ARG A 127 -1.16 17.18 -21.60
CA ARG A 127 -2.01 16.92 -20.43
C ARG A 127 -1.15 16.62 -19.20
N LYS A 128 -1.54 17.20 -18.07
CA LYS A 128 -0.91 16.98 -16.78
C LYS A 128 -1.93 16.40 -15.80
N TYR A 129 -1.46 15.46 -14.99
CA TYR A 129 -2.16 14.84 -13.87
C TYR A 129 -1.34 15.03 -12.60
N ALA A 130 -1.99 15.11 -11.45
CA ALA A 130 -1.31 15.20 -10.16
C ALA A 130 -0.95 13.77 -9.71
N LEU A 131 0.33 13.55 -9.41
CA LEU A 131 0.86 12.28 -8.92
C LEU A 131 1.90 12.60 -7.86
N MET A 132 1.67 12.15 -6.63
CA MET A 132 2.57 12.38 -5.49
C MET A 132 2.93 13.88 -5.32
N GLY A 133 1.95 14.77 -5.45
CA GLY A 133 2.12 16.23 -5.35
C GLY A 133 2.86 16.88 -6.52
N ARG A 134 3.08 16.17 -7.64
CA ARG A 134 3.77 16.69 -8.82
C ARG A 134 2.93 16.57 -10.09
N PRO A 135 2.98 17.56 -10.99
CA PRO A 135 2.34 17.45 -12.29
C PRO A 135 3.15 16.52 -13.22
N VAL A 136 2.52 15.42 -13.65
CA VAL A 136 3.11 14.44 -14.58
C VAL A 136 2.30 14.35 -15.87
N SER A 137 2.97 14.00 -16.97
CA SER A 137 2.32 13.66 -18.25
C SER A 137 2.58 12.19 -18.56
N LEU A 138 1.80 11.62 -19.49
CA LEU A 138 1.91 10.22 -19.90
C LEU A 138 3.00 9.97 -20.98
#